data_AF-A0AAJ1RAC9-F1
#
_entry.id   AF-A0AAJ1RAC9-F1
#
_cell.length_a   1.000
_cell.length_b   1.000
_cell.length_c   1.000
_cell.angle_alpha   90.00
_cell.angle_beta   90.00
_cell.angle_gamma   90.00
#
_symmetry.space_group_name_H-M   'P 1'
#
loop_
_entity.id
_entity.type
_entity.pdbx_description
1 polymer ?
#
loop_
_entity_poly.entity_id
_entity_poly.type
_entity_poly.pdbx_seq_one_letter_code
_entity_poly.pdbx_strand_id
1 'polypeptide(L)'
;DKKAHVVVQVKKNQPKLYGAVSNAFQAVFDAHKEKVVTHIKQEIHGRKEERYVYQLKANLPTELAQKWPTIRSIIAVERHRTIKNKCSID
;
A
#
# COMPACT_ATOMS: atom_id res chain seq x y z
N ASP A 1 -17.35 -17.07 -16.01
CA ASP A 1 -16.65 -16.06 -15.19
C ASP A 1 -15.14 -16.07 -15.37
N LYS A 2 -14.59 -15.01 -15.99
CA LYS A 2 -13.15 -14.75 -15.90
C LYS A 2 -12.87 -14.16 -14.51
N LYS A 3 -12.36 -14.99 -13.59
CA LYS A 3 -11.87 -14.56 -12.27
C LYS A 3 -10.59 -13.74 -12.47
N ALA A 4 -10.73 -12.48 -12.86
CA ALA A 4 -9.61 -11.57 -12.99
C ALA A 4 -9.23 -10.99 -11.63
N HIS A 5 -7.93 -10.91 -11.36
CA HIS A 5 -7.42 -10.12 -10.24
C HIS A 5 -7.27 -8.67 -10.69
N VAL A 6 -7.82 -7.75 -9.91
CA VAL A 6 -7.71 -6.30 -10.16
C VAL A 6 -7.01 -5.64 -8.98
N VAL A 7 -6.15 -4.67 -9.29
CA VAL A 7 -5.51 -3.79 -8.32
C VAL A 7 -5.93 -2.38 -8.66
N VAL A 8 -6.48 -1.67 -7.66
CA VAL A 8 -6.98 -0.30 -7.84
C VAL A 8 -6.30 0.60 -6.82
N GLN A 9 -5.80 1.74 -7.27
CA GLN A 9 -5.18 2.73 -6.41
C GLN A 9 -6.26 3.53 -5.66
N VAL A 10 -6.14 3.61 -4.34
CA VAL A 10 -6.98 4.48 -3.51
C VAL A 10 -6.55 5.94 -3.70
N LYS A 11 -7.49 6.81 -4.04
CA LYS A 11 -7.23 8.24 -4.28
C LYS A 11 -7.81 9.10 -3.15
N LYS A 12 -7.18 10.26 -2.90
CA LYS A 12 -7.58 11.21 -1.85
C LYS A 12 -8.97 11.84 -2.07
N ASN A 13 -9.50 11.79 -3.29
CA ASN A 13 -10.86 12.24 -3.59
C ASN A 13 -11.96 11.33 -2.98
N GLN A 14 -11.59 10.17 -2.40
CA GLN A 14 -12.46 9.32 -1.60
C GLN A 14 -11.98 9.31 -0.14
N PRO A 15 -12.21 10.39 0.63
CA PRO A 15 -11.56 10.59 1.93
C PRO A 15 -11.93 9.51 2.96
N LYS A 16 -13.17 9.00 2.95
CA LYS A 16 -13.58 7.90 3.83
C LYS A 16 -12.79 6.61 3.57
N LEU A 17 -12.64 6.22 2.31
CA LEU A 17 -11.91 5.01 1.93
C LEU A 17 -10.41 5.19 2.19
N TYR A 18 -9.86 6.34 1.81
CA TYR A 18 -8.47 6.69 2.06
C TYR A 18 -8.14 6.66 3.55
N GLY A 19 -8.99 7.26 4.39
CA GLY A 19 -8.82 7.25 5.85
C GLY A 19 -8.90 5.84 6.43
N ALA A 20 -9.87 5.02 6.01
CA ALA A 20 -10.00 3.65 6.49
C ALA A 20 -8.76 2.79 6.15
N VAL A 21 -8.25 2.90 4.93
CA VAL A 21 -7.05 2.18 4.50
C VAL A 21 -5.80 2.70 5.24
N SER A 22 -5.65 4.02 5.35
CA SER A 22 -4.51 4.64 6.04
C SER A 22 -4.47 4.24 7.51
N ASN A 23 -5.61 4.30 8.21
CA ASN A 23 -5.71 3.91 9.62
C ASN A 23 -5.41 2.42 9.84
N ALA A 24 -5.83 1.56 8.92
CA ALA A 24 -5.55 0.12 9.01
C ALA A 24 -4.05 -0.17 8.93
N PHE A 25 -3.31 0.53 8.07
CA PHE A 25 -1.85 0.42 8.01
C PHE A 25 -1.18 1.09 9.20
N GLN A 26 -1.60 2.30 9.58
CA GLN A 26 -1.04 3.03 10.73
C GLN A 26 -1.10 2.18 12.01
N ALA A 27 -2.23 1.53 12.29
CA ALA A 27 -2.36 0.65 13.45
C ALA A 27 -1.40 -0.55 13.45
N VAL A 28 -1.01 -1.04 12.27
CA VAL A 28 -0.03 -2.14 12.15
C VAL A 28 1.39 -1.63 12.35
N PHE A 29 1.73 -0.46 11.79
CA PHE A 29 3.03 0.18 11.97
C PHE A 29 3.26 0.64 13.41
N ASP A 30 2.25 1.24 14.05
CA ASP A 30 2.30 1.64 15.47
C ASP A 30 2.51 0.43 16.39
N ALA A 31 2.00 -0.74 15.99
CA ALA A 31 2.18 -1.98 16.71
C ALA A 31 3.49 -2.72 16.36
N HIS A 32 4.30 -2.19 15.43
CA HIS A 32 5.51 -2.84 14.88
C HIS A 32 5.26 -4.28 14.37
N LYS A 33 4.10 -4.48 13.73
CA LYS A 33 3.64 -5.79 13.22
C LYS A 33 3.60 -5.84 11.70
N GLU A 34 4.16 -4.84 11.03
CA GLU A 34 4.27 -4.79 9.58
C GLU A 34 5.07 -5.98 9.05
N LYS A 35 4.63 -6.50 7.91
CA LYS A 35 5.33 -7.58 7.19
C LYS A 35 5.47 -7.18 5.74
N VAL A 36 6.71 -7.09 5.29
CA VAL A 36 7.04 -6.87 3.89
C VAL A 36 6.72 -8.16 3.14
N VAL A 37 5.78 -8.09 2.21
CA VAL A 37 5.42 -9.21 1.34
C VAL A 37 6.40 -9.33 0.19
N THR A 38 6.80 -8.18 -0.37
CA THR A 38 7.75 -8.11 -1.48
C THR A 38 8.65 -6.92 -1.30
N HIS A 39 9.96 -7.12 -1.52
CA HIS A 39 10.95 -6.06 -1.62
C HIS A 39 11.51 -6.06 -3.04
N ILE A 40 11.43 -4.91 -3.71
CA ILE A 40 11.96 -4.73 -5.07
C ILE A 40 13.07 -3.69 -5.01
N LYS A 41 14.27 -4.08 -5.44
CA LYS A 41 15.42 -3.18 -5.56
C LYS A 41 15.78 -3.00 -7.02
N GLN A 42 15.90 -1.75 -7.46
CA GLN A 42 16.32 -1.38 -8.80
C GLN A 42 17.45 -0.37 -8.72
N GLU A 43 18.51 -0.61 -9.49
CA GLU A 43 19.64 0.30 -9.62
C GLU A 43 19.92 0.56 -11.09
N ILE A 44 19.70 1.81 -11.53
CA ILE A 44 19.83 2.21 -12.93
C ILE A 44 20.51 3.57 -13.00
N HIS A 45 21.61 3.66 -13.74
CA HIS A 45 22.36 4.90 -14.01
C HIS A 45 22.65 5.73 -12.73
N GLY A 46 23.10 5.07 -11.66
CA GLY A 46 23.43 5.71 -10.37
C GLY A 46 22.21 6.15 -9.54
N ARG A 47 21.00 5.74 -9.93
CA ARG A 47 19.77 5.88 -9.13
C ARG A 47 19.46 4.55 -8.46
N LYS A 48 19.17 4.59 -7.17
CA LYS A 48 18.70 3.43 -6.41
C LYS A 48 17.25 3.65 -6.03
N GLU A 49 16.39 2.68 -6.32
CA GLU A 49 15.00 2.67 -5.90
C GLU A 49 14.71 1.35 -5.19
N GLU A 50 14.28 1.43 -3.94
CA GLU A 50 13.81 0.30 -3.14
C GLU A 50 12.31 0.49 -2.90
N ARG A 51 11.52 -0.56 -3.13
CA ARG A 51 10.07 -0.56 -2.89
C ARG A 51 9.73 -1.67 -1.93
N TYR A 52 9.14 -1.30 -0.80
CA TYR A 52 8.62 -2.21 0.21
C TYR A 52 7.11 -2.31 0.05
N VAL A 53 6.62 -3.52 -0.22
CA VAL A 53 5.19 -3.78 -0.42
C VAL A 53 4.65 -4.50 0.80
N TYR A 54 3.64 -3.89 1.42
CA TYR A 54 2.92 -4.44 2.57
C TYR A 54 1.52 -4.83 2.13
N GLN A 55 1.01 -5.96 2.63
CA GLN A 55 -0.36 -6.41 2.34
C GLN A 55 -1.07 -6.78 3.63
N LEU A 56 -2.29 -6.29 3.79
CA LEU A 56 -3.18 -6.65 4.88
C LEU A 56 -4.48 -7.22 4.33
N LYS A 57 -5.11 -8.11 5.09
CA LYS A 57 -6.48 -8.55 4.79
C LYS A 57 -7.41 -7.34 4.94
N ALA A 58 -8.32 -7.16 3.98
CA ALA A 58 -9.24 -6.03 4.03
C ALA A 58 -10.22 -6.20 5.20
N ASN A 59 -10.21 -5.23 6.12
CA ASN A 59 -11.19 -5.09 7.19
C ASN A 59 -11.79 -3.69 7.12
N LEU A 60 -12.64 -3.48 6.11
CA LEU A 60 -13.27 -2.19 5.87
C LEU A 60 -14.54 -2.04 6.72
N PRO A 61 -14.88 -0.84 7.19
CA PRO A 61 -16.17 -0.55 7.81
C PRO A 61 -17.34 -1.00 6.92
N THR A 62 -18.45 -1.42 7.54
CA THR A 62 -19.62 -2.00 6.84
C THR A 62 -20.13 -1.14 5.68
N GLU A 63 -20.18 0.19 5.85
CA GLU A 63 -20.60 1.12 4.79
C GLU A 63 -19.69 1.04 3.54
N LEU A 64 -18.38 0.91 3.75
CA LEU A 64 -17.39 0.81 2.67
C LEU A 64 -17.34 -0.60 2.08
N ALA A 65 -17.50 -1.64 2.91
CA ALA A 65 -17.56 -3.02 2.45
C ALA A 65 -18.76 -3.27 1.51
N GLN A 66 -19.90 -2.61 1.74
CA GLN A 66 -21.05 -2.66 0.84
C GLN A 66 -20.78 -2.00 -0.52
N LYS A 67 -20.06 -0.87 -0.52
CA LYS A 67 -19.66 -0.16 -1.76
C LYS A 67 -18.55 -0.89 -2.51
N TRP A 68 -17.71 -1.64 -1.79
CA TRP A 68 -16.54 -2.34 -2.31
C TRP A 68 -16.50 -3.82 -1.91
N PRO A 69 -17.52 -4.62 -2.28
CA PRO A 69 -17.68 -5.99 -1.77
C PRO A 69 -16.64 -6.97 -2.31
N THR A 70 -15.94 -6.61 -3.38
CA THR A 70 -14.94 -7.46 -4.04
C THR A 70 -13.53 -7.30 -3.47
N ILE A 71 -13.30 -6.32 -2.58
CA ILE A 71 -11.97 -6.09 -2.01
C ILE A 71 -11.63 -7.21 -1.02
N ARG A 72 -10.49 -7.86 -1.25
CA ARG A 72 -9.97 -8.96 -0.38
C ARG A 72 -8.79 -8.53 0.48
N SER A 73 -7.97 -7.64 -0.04
CA SER A 73 -6.77 -7.15 0.63
C SER A 73 -6.53 -5.69 0.28
N ILE A 74 -5.85 -5.00 1.19
CA ILE A 74 -5.34 -3.64 1.00
C ILE A 74 -3.81 -3.73 0.94
N ILE A 75 -3.19 -2.84 0.14
CA ILE A 75 -1.75 -2.86 -0.13
C ILE A 75 -1.21 -1.45 0.12
N ALA A 76 -0.09 -1.37 0.84
CA ALA A 76 0.71 -0.17 0.96
C ALA A 76 2.05 -0.40 0.25
N VAL A 77 2.56 0.65 -0.40
CA VAL A 77 3.86 0.62 -1.06
C VAL A 77 4.64 1.81 -0.55
N GLU A 78 5.77 1.54 0.08
CA GLU A 78 6.73 2.53 0.54
C GLU A 78 7.90 2.53 -0.43
N ARG A 79 8.25 3.71 -0.95
CA ARG A 79 9.28 3.88 -1.97
C ARG A 79 10.43 4.69 -1.41
N HIS A 80 11.61 4.08 -1.39
CA HIS A 80 12.87 4.74 -1.05
C HIS A 80 13.62 5.02 -2.33
N ARG A 81 13.89 6.30 -2.61
CA ARG A 81 14.62 6.73 -3.81
C ARG A 81 15.86 7.48 -3.42
N THR A 82 17.02 7.04 -3.92
CA THR A 82 18.29 7.71 -3.74
C THR A 82 18.83 8.25 -5.06
N ILE A 83 19.18 9.54 -5.08
CA ILE A 83 19.85 10.21 -6.21
C ILE A 83 21.05 10.99 -5.66
N LYS A 84 22.27 10.70 -6.14
CA LYS A 84 23.48 11.46 -5.79
C LYS A 84 23.58 11.74 -4.28
N ASN A 85 23.38 10.70 -3.46
CA ASN A 85 23.39 10.72 -1.98
C ASN A 85 22.21 11.39 -1.25
N LYS A 86 21.17 11.86 -1.95
CA LYS A 86 19.91 12.29 -1.31
C LYS A 86 18.88 11.16 -1.37
N CYS A 87 18.38 10.75 -0.21
CA CYS A 87 17.30 9.77 -0.08
C CYS A 87 15.95 10.49 0.16
N SER A 88 14.91 10.07 -0.55
CA SER A 88 13.53 10.47 -0.33
C SER A 88 12.66 9.23 -0.12
N ILE A 89 11.79 9.26 0.89
CA ILE A 89 10.84 8.19 1.20
C ILE A 89 9.44 8.73 0.92
N ASP A 90 8.68 8.01 0.09
CA ASP A 90 7.26 8.30 -0.26
C ASP A 90 6.35 7.12 0.08
#